data_AF-A0A2T3KSD7-F1
#
_entry.id   AF-A0A2T3KSD7-F1
#
_cell.length_a   1.000
_cell.length_b   1.000
_cell.length_c   1.000
_cell.angle_alpha   90.00
_cell.angle_beta   90.00
_cell.angle_gamma   90.00
#
_symmetry.space_group_name_H-M   'P 1'
#
loop_
_entity.id
_entity.type
_entity.pdbx_description
1 polymer ?
#
loop_
_entity_poly.entity_id
_entity_poly.type
_entity_poly.pdbx_seq_one_letter_code
_entity_poly.pdbx_strand_id
1 'polypeptide(L)' 'MKLNVGELKKMLELYSDDTEIYFSGLDFYRLKNRGDKLVQVEFNQLVYKQKDTGKVIVENFDE' A
#
# COMPACT_ATOMS: atom_id res chain seq x y z
N MET A 1 -4.34 -10.62 5.53
CA MET A 1 -3.30 -11.37 4.79
C MET A 1 -2.01 -10.57 4.85
N LYS A 2 -0.84 -11.21 4.94
CA LYS A 2 0.46 -10.52 4.89
C LYS A 2 1.24 -11.09 3.70
N LEU A 3 1.90 -10.21 2.96
CA LEU A 3 2.79 -10.53 1.84
C LEU A 3 4.18 -10.02 2.23
N ASN A 4 5.23 -10.80 2.01
CA ASN A 4 6.60 -10.31 2.18
C ASN A 4 7.18 -9.80 0.85
N VAL A 5 8.29 -9.06 0.93
CA VAL A 5 8.93 -8.46 -0.25
C VAL A 5 9.35 -9.49 -1.30
N GLY A 6 9.81 -10.67 -0.87
CA GLY A 6 10.23 -11.74 -1.77
C GLY A 6 9.06 -12.35 -2.55
N GLU A 7 7.90 -12.53 -1.89
CA GLU A 7 6.68 -13.01 -2.54
C GLU A 7 6.16 -11.98 -3.55
N LEU A 8 6.15 -10.70 -3.20
CA LEU A 8 5.76 -9.63 -4.13
C LEU A 8 6.66 -9.61 -5.38
N LYS A 9 7.98 -9.72 -5.19
CA LYS A 9 8.94 -9.79 -6.32
C LYS A 9 8.62 -10.93 -7.28
N LYS A 10 8.41 -12.14 -6.75
CA LYS A 10 8.04 -13.32 -7.58
C LYS A 10 6.75 -13.12 -8.38
N MET A 11 5.78 -12.41 -7.83
CA MET A 11 4.53 -12.09 -8.55
C MET A 11 4.77 -11.05 -9.65
N LEU A 12 5.65 -10.08 -9.39
CA LEU A 12 5.97 -8.99 -10.33
C LEU A 12 6.92 -9.43 -11.46
N GLU A 13 7.69 -10.52 -11.29
CA GLU A 13 8.59 -11.10 -12.31
C GLU A 13 7.89 -11.45 -13.64
N LEU A 14 6.55 -11.50 -13.67
CA LEU A 14 5.76 -11.78 -14.87
C LEU A 14 5.50 -10.54 -15.74
N TYR A 15 5.80 -9.34 -15.26
CA TYR A 15 5.53 -8.08 -15.92
C TYR A 15 6.84 -7.38 -16.31
N SER A 16 6.79 -6.42 -17.25
CA SER A 16 7.97 -5.65 -17.63
C SER A 16 8.31 -4.59 -16.58
N ASP A 17 9.59 -4.20 -16.50
CA ASP A 17 10.06 -3.21 -15.51
C ASP A 17 9.42 -1.82 -15.66
N ASP A 18 8.88 -1.50 -16.84
CA ASP A 18 8.13 -0.26 -17.13
C ASP A 18 6.61 -0.39 -16.92
N THR A 19 6.12 -1.56 -16.49
CA THR A 19 4.71 -1.75 -16.15
C THR A 19 4.36 -0.98 -14.87
N GLU A 20 3.44 -0.03 -14.96
CA GLU A 20 2.94 0.72 -13.81
C GLU A 20 2.09 -0.16 -12.87
N ILE A 21 2.29 -0.01 -11.56
CA ILE A 21 1.47 -0.65 -10.54
C ILE A 21 0.34 0.31 -10.15
N TYR A 22 -0.90 -0.09 -10.44
CA TYR A 22 -2.09 0.65 -10.02
C TYR A 22 -2.58 0.18 -8.65
N PHE A 23 -2.71 1.12 -7.70
CA PHE A 23 -3.17 0.84 -6.33
C PHE A 23 -4.66 1.14 -6.11
N SER A 24 -5.49 0.91 -7.14
CA SER A 24 -6.96 0.98 -7.03
C SER A 24 -7.49 2.31 -6.50
N GLY A 25 -6.88 3.42 -6.93
CA GLY A 25 -7.28 4.79 -6.55
C GLY A 25 -6.53 5.38 -5.36
N LEU A 26 -5.52 4.68 -4.83
CA LEU A 26 -4.57 5.24 -3.87
C LEU A 26 -3.31 5.72 -4.59
N ASP A 27 -2.82 6.89 -4.21
CA ASP A 27 -1.60 7.46 -4.78
C ASP A 27 -0.40 7.01 -3.96
N PHE A 28 0.51 6.27 -4.59
CA PHE A 28 1.75 5.85 -3.94
C PHE A 28 2.54 7.08 -3.51
N TYR A 29 2.92 7.12 -2.23
CA TYR A 29 3.79 8.16 -1.70
C TYR A 29 5.21 7.65 -1.52
N ARG A 30 5.40 6.61 -0.70
CA ARG A 30 6.72 6.04 -0.42
C ARG A 30 6.66 4.65 0.21
N LEU A 31 7.81 3.98 0.20
CA LEU A 31 8.08 2.86 1.09
C LEU A 31 8.78 3.37 2.37
N LYS A 32 8.37 2.84 3.53
CA LYS A 32 8.97 3.20 4.82
C LYS A 32 9.23 1.97 5.69
N ASN A 33 10.47 1.83 6.15
CA ASN A 33 10.84 0.80 7.12
C ASN A 33 10.25 1.14 8.49
N ARG A 34 9.54 0.19 9.10
CA ARG A 34 8.90 0.31 10.41
C ARG A 34 9.37 -0.73 11.43
N GLY A 35 10.39 -1.52 11.08
CA GLY A 35 11.02 -2.51 11.94
C GLY A 35 11.84 -3.51 11.12
N ASP A 36 12.43 -4.49 11.79
CA ASP A 36 13.40 -5.43 11.19
C ASP A 36 12.87 -6.19 9.98
N LYS A 37 11.57 -6.51 9.96
CA LYS A 37 10.90 -7.28 8.90
C LYS A 37 9.58 -6.65 8.47
N LEU A 38 9.49 -5.31 8.55
CA LEU A 38 8.28 -4.58 8.19
C LEU A 38 8.62 -3.35 7.34
N VAL A 39 8.22 -3.41 6.07
CA VAL A 39 8.12 -2.24 5.20
C VAL A 39 6.64 -1.88 5.03
N GLN A 40 6.35 -0.60 5.12
CA GLN A 40 5.02 -0.04 4.90
C GLN A 40 5.00 0.65 3.54
N VAL A 41 3.96 0.38 2.75
CA VAL A 41 3.58 1.23 1.61
C VAL A 41 2.72 2.35 2.18
N GLU A 42 3.19 3.59 2.07
CA GLU A 42 2.43 4.77 2.45
C GLU A 42 1.80 5.38 1.18
N PHE A 43 0.55 5.81 1.31
CA PHE A 43 -0.21 6.49 0.28
C PHE A 43 -0.42 7.95 0.67
N ASN A 44 -0.73 8.80 -0.30
CA ASN A 44 -1.15 10.18 -0.02
C ASN A 44 -2.51 10.22 0.69
N GLN A 45 -3.35 9.20 0.55
CA GLN A 45 -4.61 9.09 1.28
C GLN A 45 -4.43 8.49 2.68
N LEU A 46 -5.21 8.98 3.65
CA LEU A 46 -5.35 8.37 4.96
C LEU A 46 -6.32 7.19 4.87
N VAL A 47 -5.83 5.99 5.17
CA VAL A 47 -6.66 4.78 5.24
C VAL A 47 -6.76 4.31 6.69
N TYR A 48 -7.97 4.26 7.23
CA TYR A 48 -8.21 3.81 8.60
C TYR A 48 -9.52 3.04 8.74
N LYS A 49 -9.62 2.25 9.81
CA LYS A 49 -10.85 1.54 10.17
C LYS A 49 -11.58 2.34 11.23
N GLN A 50 -12.79 2.79 10.94
CA GLN A 50 -13.62 3.48 11.92
C GLN A 50 -13.94 2.51 13.07
N LYS A 51 -13.73 2.96 14.31
CA LYS A 51 -13.79 2.10 15.50
C LYS A 51 -15.18 1.48 15.71
N ASP A 52 -16.22 2.28 15.55
CA ASP A 52 -17.58 1.88 15.95
C ASP A 52 -18.27 1.01 14.90
N THR A 53 -18.04 1.29 13.62
CA THR A 53 -18.71 0.58 12.51
C THR A 53 -17.84 -0.49 11.88
N GLY A 54 -16.52 -0.43 12.10
CA GLY A 54 -15.56 -1.28 11.40
C GLY A 54 -15.42 -0.97 9.91
N LYS A 55 -16.03 0.11 9.39
CA LYS A 55 -15.87 0.52 8.00
C LYS A 55 -14.43 0.97 7.74
N VAL A 56 -13.89 0.62 6.58
CA VAL A 56 -12.63 1.19 6.09
C VAL A 56 -12.96 2.50 5.40
N ILE A 57 -12.31 3.57 5.86
CA ILE A 57 -12.44 4.92 5.32
C ILE A 57 -11.13 5.28 4.63
N VAL A 58 -11.25 5.93 3.49
CA VAL A 58 -10.14 6.49 2.72
C VAL A 58 -10.41 7.98 2.57
N GLU A 59 -9.50 8.81 3.07
CA GLU A 59 -9.60 10.28 3.00
C GLU A 59 -8.42 10.82 2.20
N ASN A 60 -8.67 11.72 1.25
CA ASN A 60 -7.61 12.56 0.71
C ASN A 60 -7.22 13.57 1.80
N PHE A 61 -5.92 13.77 2.02
CA PHE A 61 -5.50 14.98 2.72
C PHE A 61 -5.72 16.14 1.75
N ASP A 62 -6.68 17.00 2.10
CA ASP A 62 -7.12 18.25 1.46
C ASP A 62 -8.36 18.15 0.54
N GLU A 63 -9.46 18.78 0.98
CA GLU A 63 -9.69 20.21 0.65
C GLU A 63 -9.27 21.10 1.83
#